data_AF-A0A963B3V9-F1
#
_entry.id   AF-A0A963B3V9-F1
#
_cell.length_a   1.000
_cell.length_b   1.000
_cell.length_c   1.000
_cell.angle_alpha   90.00
_cell.angle_beta   90.00
_cell.angle_gamma   90.00
#
_symmetry.space_group_name_H-M   'P 1'
#
loop_
_entity.id
_entity.type
_entity.pdbx_description
1 polymer ?
#
loop_
_entity_poly.entity_id
_entity_poly.type
_entity_poly.pdbx_seq_one_letter_code
_entity_poly.pdbx_strand_id
1 'polypeptide(L)'
;AVQVIRRAGNYAIMRPAREMLYVVVRREEKYKAKNFIDTVVYRGGDAISSWVYTGMRGFGLTLSAIAWIALPLSLVWAWIALRLGRQQAVLGKSDQLNREE
;
A
#
# COMPACT_ATOMS: atom_id res chain seq x y z
N ALA A 1 16.71 -14.84 8.18
CA ALA A 1 16.68 -14.62 6.71
C ALA A 1 15.42 -13.86 6.25
N VAL A 2 14.20 -14.39 6.44
CA VAL A 2 12.95 -13.79 5.90
C VAL A 2 12.71 -12.33 6.31
N GLN A 3 12.86 -11.99 7.59
CA GLN A 3 12.68 -10.59 8.05
C GLN A 3 13.73 -9.63 7.49
N VAL A 4 14.95 -10.10 7.22
CA VAL A 4 16.02 -9.29 6.62
C VAL A 4 15.67 -8.98 5.17
N ILE A 5 15.29 -10.00 4.39
CA ILE A 5 14.86 -9.83 3.00
C ILE A 5 13.65 -8.90 2.91
N ARG A 6 12.66 -9.08 3.80
CA ARG A 6 11.48 -8.21 3.86
C ARG A 6 11.86 -6.77 4.13
N ARG A 7 12.72 -6.51 5.10
CA ARG A 7 13.17 -5.15 5.44
C ARG A 7 14.00 -4.55 4.30
N ALA A 8 14.95 -5.31 3.76
CA ALA A 8 15.76 -4.88 2.61
C ALA A 8 14.89 -4.49 1.42
N GLY A 9 13.93 -5.34 1.03
CA GLY A 9 12.97 -5.03 -0.04
C GLY A 9 12.09 -3.81 0.27
N ASN A 10 11.71 -3.64 1.55
CA ASN A 10 10.96 -2.45 1.97
C ASN A 10 11.75 -1.16 1.75
N TYR A 11 13.01 -1.12 2.16
CA TYR A 11 13.86 0.07 2.04
C TYR A 11 14.34 0.31 0.60
N ALA A 12 14.72 -0.74 -0.11
CA ALA A 12 15.29 -0.65 -1.46
C ALA A 12 14.23 -0.41 -2.54
N ILE A 13 13.00 -0.93 -2.37
CA ILE A 13 11.99 -0.95 -3.44
C ILE A 13 10.69 -0.31 -2.98
N MET A 14 10.05 -0.82 -1.92
CA MET A 14 8.67 -0.43 -1.61
C MET A 14 8.54 1.03 -1.14
N ARG A 15 9.50 1.53 -0.37
CA ARG A 15 9.53 2.94 0.05
C ARG A 15 9.70 3.89 -1.15
N PRO A 16 10.76 3.79 -1.97
CA PRO A 16 10.93 4.70 -3.11
C PRO A 16 9.78 4.59 -4.11
N ALA A 17 9.30 3.38 -4.43
CA ALA A 17 8.18 3.20 -5.35
C ALA A 17 6.90 3.94 -4.89
N ARG A 18 6.61 3.92 -3.59
CA ARG A 18 5.48 4.65 -3.02
C ARG A 18 5.67 6.16 -3.08
N GLU A 19 6.88 6.65 -2.81
CA GLU A 19 7.16 8.08 -2.86
C GLU A 19 7.01 8.65 -4.28
N MET A 20 7.35 7.86 -5.30
CA MET A 20 7.14 8.25 -6.71
C MET A 20 5.67 8.52 -7.04
N LEU A 21 4.72 7.82 -6.41
CA LEU A 21 3.29 8.06 -6.62
C LEU A 21 2.86 9.47 -6.18
N TYR A 22 3.57 10.10 -5.26
CA TYR A 22 3.25 11.43 -4.76
C TYR A 22 3.96 12.57 -5.50
N VAL A 23 4.81 12.29 -6.48
CA VAL A 23 5.58 13.32 -7.21
C VAL A 23 4.68 14.11 -8.16
N VAL A 24 3.68 13.45 -8.76
CA VAL A 24 2.72 14.04 -9.71
C VAL A 24 1.50 14.65 -9.05
N VAL A 25 1.47 14.69 -7.71
CA VAL A 25 0.33 15.15 -6.91
C VAL A 25 0.64 16.54 -6.34
N ARG A 26 -0.38 17.39 -6.25
CA ARG A 26 -0.23 18.73 -5.68
C ARG A 26 0.23 18.64 -4.22
N ARG A 27 1.02 19.62 -3.76
CA ARG A 27 1.61 19.62 -2.41
C ARG A 27 0.55 19.49 -1.31
N GLU A 28 -0.53 20.26 -1.40
CA GLU A 28 -1.60 20.24 -0.40
C GLU A 28 -2.25 18.86 -0.27
N GLU A 29 -2.61 18.24 -1.39
CA GLU A 29 -3.20 16.89 -1.43
C GLU A 29 -2.24 15.85 -0.88
N LYS A 30 -0.97 15.93 -1.27
CA LYS A 30 0.10 15.05 -0.75
C LYS A 30 0.20 15.15 0.78
N TYR A 31 0.19 16.35 1.36
CA TYR A 31 0.30 16.52 2.81
C TYR A 31 -0.92 15.96 3.55
N LYS A 32 -2.13 16.29 3.08
CA LYS A 32 -3.37 15.78 3.66
C LYS A 32 -3.43 14.24 3.60
N ALA A 33 -3.14 13.67 2.43
CA ALA A 33 -3.15 12.23 2.22
C ALA A 33 -2.11 11.52 3.08
N LYS A 34 -0.87 12.01 3.11
CA LYS A 34 0.20 11.40 3.92
C LYS A 34 -0.13 11.41 5.40
N ASN A 35 -0.60 12.54 5.93
CA ASN A 35 -0.97 12.65 7.33
C ASN A 35 -2.10 11.68 7.70
N PHE A 36 -3.13 11.61 6.85
CA PHE A 36 -4.25 10.68 7.04
C PHE A 36 -3.81 9.21 6.99
N ILE A 37 -2.94 8.86 6.04
CA ILE A 37 -2.43 7.49 5.92
C ILE A 37 -1.59 7.10 7.13
N ASP A 38 -0.69 7.97 7.60
CA ASP A 38 0.19 7.69 8.73
C ASP A 38 -0.56 7.49 10.05
N THR A 39 -1.61 8.29 10.27
CA THR A 39 -2.37 8.28 11.52
C THR A 39 -3.54 7.34 11.47
N VAL A 40 -4.45 7.49 10.52
CA VAL A 40 -5.71 6.73 10.51
C VAL A 40 -5.48 5.34 9.92
N VAL A 41 -4.87 5.26 8.75
CA VAL A 41 -4.75 3.99 8.02
C VAL A 41 -3.74 3.07 8.69
N TYR A 42 -2.53 3.57 8.98
CA TYR A 42 -1.50 2.75 9.61
C TYR A 42 -1.87 2.37 11.05
N ARG A 43 -2.28 3.33 11.90
CA ARG A 43 -2.60 3.01 13.30
C ARG A 43 -3.90 2.22 13.43
N GLY A 44 -4.95 2.61 12.71
CA GLY A 44 -6.21 1.88 12.69
C GLY A 44 -6.03 0.48 12.09
N GLY A 45 -5.25 0.36 11.03
CA GLY A 45 -4.94 -0.92 10.38
C GLY A 45 -4.18 -1.89 11.29
N ASP A 46 -3.18 -1.42 12.05
CA ASP A 46 -2.44 -2.26 12.99
C ASP A 46 -3.36 -2.81 14.11
N ALA A 47 -4.25 -1.98 14.65
CA ALA A 47 -5.22 -2.42 15.66
C ALA A 47 -6.25 -3.42 15.09
N ILE A 48 -6.87 -3.08 13.95
CA ILE A 48 -7.89 -3.92 13.31
C ILE A 48 -7.28 -5.26 12.87
N SER A 49 -6.09 -5.26 12.27
CA SER A 49 -5.45 -6.50 11.80
C SER A 49 -5.12 -7.46 12.94
N SER A 50 -4.72 -6.94 14.10
CA SER A 50 -4.49 -7.75 15.30
C SER A 50 -5.77 -8.43 15.79
N TRP A 51 -6.88 -7.68 15.86
CA TRP A 51 -8.18 -8.22 16.27
C TRP A 51 -8.76 -9.18 15.24
N VAL A 52 -8.63 -8.89 13.95
CA VAL A 52 -9.10 -9.77 12.87
C VAL A 52 -8.36 -11.10 12.90
N TYR A 53 -7.03 -11.08 13.01
CA TYR A 53 -6.25 -12.32 13.11
C TYR A 53 -6.59 -13.12 14.37
N THR A 54 -6.65 -12.46 15.53
CA THR A 54 -7.02 -13.10 16.80
C THR A 54 -8.44 -13.65 16.76
N GLY A 55 -9.38 -12.90 16.19
CA GLY A 55 -10.77 -13.31 16.01
C GLY A 55 -10.90 -14.53 15.09
N MET A 56 -10.24 -14.53 13.94
CA MET A 56 -10.19 -15.70 13.04
C MET A 56 -9.65 -16.95 13.76
N ARG A 57 -8.58 -16.79 14.55
CA ARG A 57 -8.04 -17.89 15.37
C ARG A 57 -9.02 -18.33 16.45
N GLY A 58 -9.75 -17.40 17.07
CA GLY A 58 -10.79 -17.66 18.06
C GLY A 58 -12.00 -18.43 17.50
N PHE A 59 -12.35 -18.20 16.23
CA PHE A 59 -13.34 -19.00 15.49
C PHE A 59 -12.83 -20.38 15.04
N GLY A 60 -11.60 -20.76 15.43
CA GLY A 60 -11.02 -22.07 15.14
C GLY A 60 -10.41 -22.20 13.74
N LEU A 61 -10.22 -21.10 12.99
CA LEU A 61 -9.60 -21.19 11.68
C LEU A 61 -8.14 -21.65 11.79
N THR A 62 -7.80 -22.66 11.00
CA THR A 62 -6.42 -23.12 10.84
C THR A 62 -5.62 -22.06 10.08
N LEU A 63 -4.29 -22.12 10.21
CA LEU A 63 -3.41 -21.21 9.48
C LEU A 63 -3.61 -21.33 7.95
N SER A 64 -3.87 -22.54 7.46
CA SER A 64 -4.16 -22.80 6.05
C SER A 64 -5.47 -22.14 5.59
N ALA A 65 -6.53 -22.17 6.41
CA ALA A 65 -7.79 -21.51 6.09
C ALA A 65 -7.62 -19.98 6.01
N ILE A 66 -6.85 -19.40 6.94
CA ILE A 66 -6.51 -17.97 6.92
C ILE A 66 -5.69 -17.61 5.67
N ALA A 67 -4.74 -18.47 5.26
CA ALA A 67 -3.96 -18.27 4.06
C ALA A 67 -4.82 -18.23 2.79
N TRP A 68 -5.83 -19.11 2.69
CA TRP A 68 -6.78 -19.12 1.58
C TRP A 68 -7.63 -17.86 1.50
N ILE A 69 -7.92 -17.19 2.62
CA ILE A 69 -8.58 -15.88 2.65
C ILE A 69 -7.61 -14.76 2.28
N ALA A 70 -6.36 -14.83 2.75
CA ALA A 70 -5.34 -13.84 2.46
C ALA A 70 -4.95 -13.82 0.97
N LEU A 71 -5.04 -14.96 0.28
CA LEU A 71 -4.70 -15.09 -1.13
C LEU A 71 -5.51 -14.16 -2.05
N PRO A 72 -6.87 -14.23 -2.12
CA PRO A 72 -7.65 -13.30 -2.93
C PRO A 72 -7.49 -11.85 -2.48
N LEU A 73 -7.34 -11.60 -1.18
CA LEU A 73 -7.08 -10.25 -0.66
C LEU A 73 -5.78 -9.67 -1.23
N SER A 74 -4.71 -10.48 -1.31
CA SER A 74 -3.44 -10.08 -1.91
C SER A 74 -3.53 -9.83 -3.41
N LEU A 75 -4.38 -10.58 -4.13
CA LEU A 75 -4.63 -10.35 -5.56
C LEU A 75 -5.35 -9.02 -5.79
N VAL A 76 -6.35 -8.70 -4.97
CA VAL A 76 -7.04 -7.40 -5.01
C VAL A 76 -6.04 -6.27 -4.74
N TRP A 77 -5.16 -6.44 -3.76
CA TRP A 77 -4.11 -5.45 -3.48
C TRP A 77 -3.16 -5.28 -4.68
N ALA A 78 -2.68 -6.36 -5.28
CA ALA A 78 -1.82 -6.30 -6.46
C ALA A 78 -2.51 -5.57 -7.62
N TRP A 79 -3.80 -5.82 -7.86
CA TRP A 79 -4.58 -5.13 -8.88
C TRP A 79 -4.67 -3.62 -8.63
N ILE A 80 -4.93 -3.19 -7.38
CA ILE A 80 -4.96 -1.76 -7.01
C ILE A 80 -3.58 -1.13 -7.25
N ALA A 81 -2.50 -1.80 -6.87
CA ALA A 81 -1.13 -1.29 -7.07
C ALA A 81 -0.83 -1.06 -8.57
N LEU A 82 -1.22 -1.99 -9.44
CA LEU A 82 -1.05 -1.86 -10.89
C LEU A 82 -1.89 -0.71 -11.46
N ARG A 83 -3.13 -0.54 -10.99
CA ARG A 83 -4.00 0.59 -11.37
C ARG A 83 -3.39 1.93 -10.97
N LEU A 84 -2.88 2.05 -9.75
CA LEU A 84 -2.23 3.27 -9.27
C LEU A 84 -0.97 3.61 -10.06
N GLY A 85 -0.12 2.61 -10.35
CA GLY A 85 1.07 2.82 -11.18
C GLY A 85 0.72 3.33 -12.58
N ARG A 86 -0.34 2.78 -13.20
CA ARG A 86 -0.83 3.26 -14.50
C ARG A 86 -1.35 4.69 -14.44
N GLN A 87 -2.11 5.05 -13.40
CA GLN A 87 -2.61 6.42 -13.22
C GLN A 87 -1.46 7.42 -13.02
N GLN A 88 -0.44 7.06 -12.23
CA GLN A 88 0.73 7.90 -12.05
C GLN A 88 1.46 8.16 -13.37
N ALA A 89 1.61 7.14 -14.23
CA ALA A 89 2.25 7.29 -15.53
C ALA A 89 1.47 8.24 -16.46
N VAL A 90 0.13 8.15 -16.45
CA VAL A 90 -0.74 9.05 -17.23
C VAL A 90 -0.61 10.49 -16.73
N LEU A 91 -0.71 10.70 -15.42
CA LEU A 91 -0.61 12.03 -14.80
C LEU A 91 0.79 12.64 -14.97
N GLY A 92 1.84 11.81 -14.91
CA GLY A 92 3.21 12.25 -15.16
C GLY A 92 3.41 12.76 -16.58
N LYS A 93 2.81 12.10 -17.59
CA LYS A 93 2.87 12.55 -18.99
C LYS A 93 2.16 13.89 -19.19
N SER A 94 1.00 14.10 -18.57
CA SER A 94 0.29 15.39 -18.66
C SER A 94 1.04 16.53 -17.97
N ASP A 95 1.70 16.26 -16.83
CA ASP A 95 2.49 17.28 -16.13
C ASP A 95 3.74 17.69 -16.92
N GLN A 96 4.31 16.79 -17.71
CA GLN A 96 5.42 17.12 -18.61
C GLN A 96 4.98 17.98 -19.79
N LEU A 97 3.89 17.60 -20.47
CA LEU A 97 3.34 18.37 -21.59
C LEU A 97 3.01 19.82 -21.18
N ASN A 98 2.34 20.00 -20.04
CA ASN A 98 1.98 21.33 -19.52
C ASN A 98 3.20 22.21 -19.13
N ARG A 99 4.41 21.65 -19.02
CA ARG A 99 5.63 22.42 -18.75
C ARG A 99 6.40 22.77 -20.01
N GLU A 100 6.12 22.09 -21.12
CA GLU A 100 6.75 22.32 -22.42
C GLU A 100 5.98 23.35 -23.27
N GLU A 101 4.70 23.57 -22.98
CA GLU A 101 3.87 24.68 -23.47
C GLU A 101 4.12 25.99 -22.70
#